data_AF-A0A2N3TCK9-F1
#
_entry.id   AF-A0A2N3TCK9-F1
#
_cell.length_a   1.000
_cell.length_b   1.000
_cell.length_c   1.000
_cell.angle_alpha   90.00
_cell.angle_beta   90.00
_cell.angle_gamma   90.00
#
_symmetry.space_group_name_H-M   'P 1'
#
loop_
_entity.id
_entity.type
_entity.pdbx_description
1 polymer ?
#
loop_
_entity_poly.entity_id
_entity_poly.type
_entity_poly.pdbx_seq_one_letter_code
_entity_poly.pdbx_strand_id
1 'polypeptide(L)'
;MRNTNGQNVCLNDNLLKTVNDSVEPKVSTSLNSSEAEFLDYIKFHGISEFVKSLKMIHDFALYHTDLCFDKDEKSALYNLKILWEGMEQITKS
;
A
#
# COMPACT_ATOMS: atom_id res chain seq x y z
N MET A 1 -5.06 -9.46 69.80
CA MET A 1 -4.76 -8.05 70.16
C MET A 1 -5.03 -7.18 68.95
N ARG A 2 -5.59 -5.98 69.17
CA ARG A 2 -6.14 -5.05 68.18
C ARG A 2 -5.19 -3.84 68.02
N ASN A 3 -5.04 -3.35 66.79
CA ASN A 3 -4.91 -1.93 66.42
C ASN A 3 -5.53 -1.78 65.00
N THR A 4 -6.69 -1.13 64.78
CA THR A 4 -7.07 0.30 64.77
C THR A 4 -6.39 1.18 63.71
N ASN A 5 -7.10 1.30 62.58
CA ASN A 5 -7.62 2.52 61.93
C ASN A 5 -6.70 3.61 61.36
N GLY A 6 -7.02 3.93 60.10
CA GLY A 6 -6.90 5.24 59.45
C GLY A 6 -7.19 5.10 57.95
N GLN A 7 -8.47 5.02 57.54
CA GLN A 7 -9.20 6.05 56.74
C GLN A 7 -8.48 6.43 55.43
N ASN A 8 -9.09 6.37 54.23
CA ASN A 8 -10.36 7.02 53.89
C ASN A 8 -10.88 6.61 52.48
N VAL A 9 -12.22 6.58 52.31
CA VAL A 9 -13.03 6.72 51.06
C VAL A 9 -12.95 5.56 50.03
N CYS A 10 -13.84 4.52 49.99
CA CYS A 10 -15.28 4.47 49.62
C CYS A 10 -15.61 5.26 48.34
N LEU A 11 -16.13 4.78 47.21
CA LEU A 11 -17.11 3.74 46.85
C LEU A 11 -17.09 3.65 45.30
N ASN A 12 -17.21 2.45 44.72
CA ASN A 12 -18.38 1.94 43.97
C ASN A 12 -18.93 2.90 42.87
N ASP A 13 -19.27 2.51 41.65
CA ASP A 13 -19.75 1.24 41.14
C ASP A 13 -19.70 1.28 39.59
N ASN A 14 -19.46 0.11 38.99
CA ASN A 14 -20.04 -0.36 37.73
C ASN A 14 -20.17 0.59 36.53
N LEU A 15 -19.43 0.30 35.45
CA LEU A 15 -20.12 0.00 34.19
C LEU A 15 -19.25 -0.84 33.25
N LEU A 16 -19.67 -2.10 33.11
CA LEU A 16 -19.55 -2.90 31.92
C LEU A 16 -19.70 -2.03 30.66
N LYS A 17 -18.63 -1.87 29.88
CA LYS A 17 -18.75 -1.57 28.46
C LYS A 17 -17.51 -2.04 27.72
N THR A 18 -17.68 -3.19 27.08
CA THR A 18 -17.09 -3.57 25.80
C THR A 18 -16.52 -2.35 25.07
N VAL A 19 -15.21 -2.14 25.17
CA VAL A 19 -14.52 -1.23 24.27
C VAL A 19 -14.31 -2.04 23.01
N ASN A 20 -15.21 -1.79 22.07
CA ASN A 20 -15.20 -2.26 20.70
C ASN A 20 -13.76 -2.46 20.21
N ASP A 21 -13.47 -3.67 19.74
CA ASP A 21 -12.58 -3.89 18.60
C ASP A 21 -13.20 -3.15 17.40
N SER A 22 -13.10 -1.82 17.43
CA SER A 22 -13.25 -1.00 16.25
C SER A 22 -11.93 -1.13 15.52
N VAL A 23 -11.80 -2.24 14.78
CA VAL A 23 -10.95 -2.27 13.59
C VAL A 23 -11.35 -1.04 12.79
N GLU A 24 -10.53 0.01 12.87
CA GLU A 24 -10.72 1.19 12.03
C GLU A 24 -10.89 0.69 10.60
N PRO A 25 -11.97 1.08 9.90
CA PRO A 25 -12.10 0.74 8.51
C PRO A 25 -10.89 1.39 7.84
N LYS A 26 -10.00 0.55 7.28
CA LYS A 26 -8.92 0.98 6.38
C LYS A 26 -9.52 2.06 5.50
N VAL A 27 -9.10 3.30 5.73
CA VAL A 27 -9.60 4.45 4.99
C VAL A 27 -9.36 4.12 3.52
N SER A 28 -10.43 3.77 2.81
CA SER A 28 -10.40 3.64 1.37
C SER A 28 -10.22 5.06 0.86
N THR A 29 -8.97 5.48 0.73
CA THR A 29 -8.65 6.78 0.17
C THR A 29 -9.31 6.83 -1.19
N SER A 30 -10.35 7.64 -1.31
CA SER A 30 -11.05 7.81 -2.59
C SER A 30 -10.05 8.39 -3.57
N LEU A 31 -9.90 7.75 -4.72
CA LEU A 31 -9.12 8.30 -5.82
C LEU A 31 -9.69 9.66 -6.20
N ASN A 32 -8.82 10.61 -6.54
CA ASN A 32 -9.27 11.85 -7.16
C ASN A 32 -9.66 11.62 -8.64
N SER A 33 -10.33 12.59 -9.26
CA SER A 33 -10.84 12.44 -10.64
C SER A 33 -9.73 12.09 -11.63
N SER A 34 -8.57 12.75 -11.53
CA SER A 34 -7.44 12.51 -12.44
C SER A 34 -6.81 11.12 -12.27
N GLU A 35 -6.75 10.60 -11.05
CA GLU A 35 -6.25 9.25 -10.78
C GLU A 35 -7.19 8.19 -11.35
N ALA A 36 -8.51 8.37 -11.18
CA ALA A 36 -9.52 7.47 -11.72
C ALA A 36 -9.50 7.48 -13.26
N GLU A 37 -9.49 8.65 -13.89
CA GLU A 37 -9.41 8.80 -15.35
C GLU A 37 -8.15 8.15 -15.93
N PHE A 38 -7.01 8.30 -15.25
CA PHE A 38 -5.76 7.66 -15.67
C PHE A 38 -5.84 6.13 -15.61
N LEU A 39 -6.40 5.58 -14.53
CA LEU A 39 -6.58 4.14 -14.40
C LEU A 39 -7.56 3.59 -15.44
N ASP A 40 -8.64 4.31 -15.72
CA ASP A 40 -9.60 3.92 -16.77
C ASP A 40 -8.95 3.95 -18.15
N TYR A 41 -8.12 4.95 -18.44
CA TYR A 41 -7.35 5.01 -19.68
C TYR A 41 -6.38 3.81 -19.82
N ILE A 42 -5.64 3.48 -18.77
CA ILE A 42 -4.73 2.31 -18.77
C ILE A 42 -5.53 1.01 -18.96
N LYS A 43 -6.65 0.85 -18.26
CA LYS A 43 -7.53 -0.32 -18.40
C LYS A 43 -8.08 -0.45 -19.81
N PHE A 44 -8.51 0.66 -20.40
CA PHE A 44 -9.02 0.71 -21.78
C PHE A 44 -7.96 0.28 -22.80
N HIS A 45 -6.71 0.72 -22.64
CA HIS A 45 -5.63 0.33 -23.53
C HIS A 45 -5.21 -1.15 -23.37
N GLY A 46 -5.36 -1.69 -22.16
CA GLY A 46 -5.04 -3.07 -21.82
C GLY A 46 -3.81 -3.17 -20.92
N ILE A 47 -4.04 -3.41 -19.63
CA ILE A 47 -2.98 -3.52 -18.62
C ILE A 47 -1.96 -4.61 -18.99
N SER A 48 -2.41 -5.74 -19.54
CA SER A 48 -1.53 -6.83 -19.96
C SER A 48 -0.53 -6.40 -21.03
N GLU A 49 -0.96 -5.58 -22.00
CA GLU A 49 -0.10 -5.11 -23.09
C GLU A 49 0.88 -4.05 -22.60
N PHE A 50 0.46 -3.19 -21.68
CA PHE A 50 1.38 -2.28 -20.99
C PHE A 50 2.45 -3.04 -20.21
N VAL A 51 2.06 -4.01 -19.37
CA VAL A 51 2.99 -4.82 -18.59
C VAL A 51 4.00 -5.53 -19.49
N LYS A 52 3.54 -6.15 -20.59
CA LYS A 52 4.42 -6.79 -21.58
C LYS A 52 5.40 -5.79 -22.19
N SER A 53 4.93 -4.61 -22.57
CA SER A 53 5.75 -3.56 -23.17
C SER A 53 6.84 -3.08 -22.20
N LEU A 54 6.50 -2.85 -20.93
CA LEU A 54 7.46 -2.41 -19.91
C LEU A 54 8.52 -3.50 -19.63
N LYS A 55 8.10 -4.77 -19.51
CA LYS A 55 9.03 -5.90 -19.35
C LYS A 55 9.97 -6.03 -20.55
N MET A 56 9.45 -5.89 -21.77
CA MET A 56 10.26 -5.94 -22.98
C MET A 56 11.33 -4.86 -23.00
N ILE A 57 10.99 -3.62 -22.65
CA ILE A 57 11.96 -2.51 -22.58
C ILE A 57 13.03 -2.78 -21.51
N HIS A 58 12.61 -3.28 -20.35
CA HIS A 58 13.52 -3.64 -19.27
C HIS A 58 14.53 -4.73 -19.68
N ASP A 59 14.04 -5.81 -20.26
CA ASP A 59 14.87 -6.94 -20.66
C ASP A 59 15.76 -6.55 -21.84
N PHE A 60 15.26 -5.70 -22.75
CA PHE A 60 16.08 -5.13 -23.81
C PHE A 60 17.24 -4.30 -23.28
N ALA A 61 16.98 -3.44 -22.29
CA ALA A 61 18.05 -2.70 -21.61
C ALA A 61 19.07 -3.68 -20.99
N LEU A 62 18.61 -4.64 -20.18
CA LEU A 62 19.49 -5.54 -19.44
C LEU A 62 20.35 -6.46 -20.31
N TYR A 63 19.79 -6.98 -21.40
CA TYR A 63 20.40 -8.09 -22.14
C TYR A 63 20.86 -7.72 -23.55
N HIS A 64 20.36 -6.62 -24.11
CA HIS A 64 20.61 -6.24 -25.49
C HIS A 64 21.30 -4.88 -25.63
N THR A 65 21.68 -4.23 -24.53
CA THR A 65 22.52 -3.04 -24.59
C THR A 65 23.95 -3.38 -24.18
N ASP A 66 24.91 -2.86 -24.94
CA ASP A 66 26.33 -2.92 -24.59
C ASP A 66 26.72 -1.78 -23.63
N LEU A 67 25.73 -1.12 -23.01
CA LEU A 67 25.94 0.01 -22.12
C LEU A 67 26.13 -0.49 -20.69
N CYS A 68 27.16 0.02 -20.02
CA CYS A 68 27.28 -0.13 -18.58
C CYS A 68 26.22 0.72 -17.88
N PHE A 69 25.48 0.11 -16.96
CA PHE A 69 24.52 0.83 -16.13
C PHE A 69 25.17 1.40 -14.89
N ASP A 70 25.10 2.71 -14.76
CA ASP A 70 25.43 3.43 -13.55
C ASP A 70 24.21 3.45 -12.62
N LYS A 71 24.28 4.29 -11.59
CA LYS A 71 23.27 4.33 -10.53
C LYS A 71 21.90 4.77 -11.05
N ASP A 72 21.88 5.72 -11.97
CA ASP A 72 20.64 6.35 -12.43
C ASP A 72 19.88 5.41 -13.38
N GLU A 73 20.58 4.69 -14.27
CA GLU A 73 19.98 3.70 -15.15
C GLU A 73 19.44 2.50 -14.35
N LYS A 74 20.17 2.04 -13.33
CA LYS A 74 19.68 1.00 -12.42
C LYS A 74 18.43 1.45 -11.68
N SER A 75 18.38 2.71 -11.24
CA SER A 75 17.20 3.26 -10.60
C SER A 75 16.01 3.35 -11.57
N ALA A 76 16.26 3.73 -12.82
CA ALA A 76 15.22 3.79 -13.84
C ALA A 76 14.62 2.40 -14.14
N LEU A 77 15.46 1.38 -14.31
CA LEU A 77 15.02 -0.01 -14.51
C LEU A 77 14.24 -0.54 -13.31
N TYR A 78 14.67 -0.20 -12.10
CA TYR A 78 13.96 -0.55 -10.88
C TYR A 78 12.58 0.13 -10.78
N ASN A 79 12.48 1.41 -11.13
CA ASN A 79 11.19 2.11 -11.18
C ASN A 79 10.25 1.51 -12.22
N LEU A 80 10.79 1.10 -13.38
CA LEU A 80 10.03 0.40 -14.41
C LEU A 80 9.44 -0.91 -13.86
N LYS A 81 10.25 -1.64 -13.08
CA LYS A 81 9.82 -2.87 -12.40
C LYS A 81 8.66 -2.65 -11.45
N ILE A 82 8.78 -1.67 -10.55
CA ILE A 82 7.71 -1.32 -9.62
C ILE A 82 6.42 -0.98 -10.38
N LEU A 83 6.53 -0.25 -11.49
CA LEU A 83 5.37 0.17 -12.27
C LEU A 83 4.59 -1.02 -12.84
N TRP A 84 5.26 -1.96 -13.52
CA TRP A 84 4.54 -3.10 -14.09
C TRP A 84 4.02 -4.05 -13.01
N GLU A 85 4.74 -4.22 -11.88
CA GLU A 85 4.27 -5.05 -10.76
C GLU A 85 3.02 -4.43 -10.12
N GLY A 86 2.98 -3.10 -9.95
CA GLY A 86 1.79 -2.39 -9.51
C GLY A 86 0.62 -2.55 -10.47
N MET A 87 0.87 -2.44 -11.78
CA MET A 87 -0.15 -2.70 -12.81
C MET A 87 -0.70 -4.13 -12.76
N GLU A 88 0.15 -5.14 -12.57
CA GLU A 88 -0.29 -6.53 -12.41
C GLU A 88 -1.18 -6.72 -11.17
N GLN A 89 -0.92 -6.00 -10.08
CA GLN A 89 -1.78 -6.05 -8.89
C GLN A 89 -3.16 -5.46 -9.16
N ILE A 90 -3.26 -4.41 -9.96
CA ILE A 90 -4.55 -3.80 -10.35
C ILE A 90 -5.42 -4.81 -11.10
N THR A 91 -4.84 -5.68 -11.94
CA THR A 91 -5.60 -6.73 -12.65
C THR A 91 -6.03 -7.91 -11.78
N LYS A 92 -5.43 -8.08 -10.60
CA LYS A 92 -5.73 -9.21 -9.69
C LYS A 92 -6.80 -8.85 -8.64
N SER A 93 -7.15 -7.57 -8.52
CA SER A 93 -8.18 -7.06 -7.60
C SER A 93 -9.55 -7.01 -8.27
#